data_AF-V4GNR8-F1
#
_entry.id   AF-V4GNR8-F1
#
_cell.length_a   1.000
_cell.length_b   1.000
_cell.length_c   1.000
_cell.angle_alpha   90.00
_cell.angle_beta   90.00
_cell.angle_gamma   90.00
#
_symmetry.space_group_name_H-M   'P 1'
#
loop_
_entity.id
_entity.type
_entity.pdbx_description
1 polymer ?
#
loop_
_entity_poly.entity_id
_entity_poly.type
_entity_poly.pdbx_seq_one_letter_code
_entity_poly.pdbx_strand_id
1 'polypeptide(L)'
;MLYGVGLACYLLGTAAACLLTVELLFRAGGLPERLPTSYLLSVAASLGILLSGRLLLGRAGDDRTGRAGLPGPPQRRPEPSTLERLGYRVPPDSSDPADGADERSGGDRAAVACPDCGARNEPGFDYCRNCSAQLPDPG
;
A
#
# COMPACT_ATOMS: atom_id res chain seq x y z
N MET A 1 -13.30 -25.36 11.38
CA MET A 1 -14.49 -24.74 12.00
C MET A 1 -14.17 -23.53 12.88
N LEU A 2 -13.08 -23.52 13.66
CA LEU A 2 -12.72 -22.34 14.50
C LEU A 2 -12.49 -21.04 13.72
N TYR A 3 -11.94 -21.10 12.51
CA TYR A 3 -11.74 -19.92 11.64
C TYR A 3 -13.06 -19.21 11.27
N GLY A 4 -14.14 -19.97 11.09
CA GLY A 4 -15.45 -19.40 10.76
C GLY A 4 -16.06 -18.63 11.93
N VAL A 5 -15.87 -19.13 13.15
CA VAL A 5 -16.35 -18.47 14.38
C VAL A 5 -15.54 -17.21 14.65
N GLY A 6 -14.21 -17.26 14.49
CA GLY A 6 -13.34 -16.10 14.65
C GLY A 6 -13.66 -14.98 13.66
N LEU A 7 -13.87 -15.32 12.38
CA LEU A 7 -14.27 -14.35 11.35
C LEU A 7 -15.66 -13.78 11.63
N ALA A 8 -16.62 -14.62 12.04
CA ALA A 8 -17.97 -14.17 12.39
C ALA A 8 -17.93 -13.17 13.54
N CYS A 9 -17.18 -13.46 14.61
CA CYS A 9 -17.02 -12.54 15.74
C CYS A 9 -16.34 -11.22 15.35
N TYR A 10 -15.33 -11.27 14.48
CA TYR A 10 -14.66 -10.07 13.96
C TYR A 10 -15.63 -9.19 13.17
N LEU A 11 -16.36 -9.78 12.21
CA LEU A 11 -17.33 -9.05 11.39
C LEU A 11 -18.48 -8.46 12.25
N LEU A 12 -18.95 -9.20 13.26
CA LEU A 12 -19.97 -8.71 14.19
C LEU A 12 -19.45 -7.53 15.03
N GLY A 13 -18.21 -7.61 15.51
CA GLY A 13 -17.56 -6.52 16.24
C GLY A 13 -17.38 -5.27 15.37
N THR A 14 -16.93 -5.44 14.13
CA THR A 14 -16.78 -4.34 13.17
C THR A 14 -18.13 -3.70 12.82
N ALA A 15 -19.15 -4.52 12.55
CA ALA A 15 -20.49 -4.02 12.25
C ALA A 15 -21.09 -3.22 13.43
N ALA A 16 -20.92 -3.70 14.67
CA ALA A 16 -21.37 -2.98 15.86
C ALA A 16 -20.64 -1.63 16.05
N ALA A 17 -19.32 -1.59 15.80
CA ALA A 17 -18.55 -0.36 15.84
C ALA A 17 -18.99 0.64 14.75
N CYS A 18 -19.26 0.17 13.53
CA CYS A 18 -19.79 1.00 12.45
C CYS A 18 -21.18 1.57 12.79
N LEU A 19 -22.07 0.76 13.36
CA LEU A 19 -23.40 1.24 13.76
C LEU A 19 -23.33 2.28 14.88
N LEU A 20 -22.46 2.06 15.87
CA LEU A 20 -22.22 3.03 16.94
C LEU A 20 -21.67 4.36 16.38
N THR A 21 -20.68 4.29 15.49
CA THR A 21 -20.09 5.50 14.89
C THR A 21 -21.09 6.25 14.01
N VAL A 22 -21.95 5.55 13.27
CA VAL A 22 -23.03 6.16 12.48
C VAL A 22 -24.06 6.83 13.40
N GLU A 23 -24.53 6.15 14.44
CA GLU A 23 -25.43 6.75 15.45
C GLU A 23 -24.82 7.99 16.11
N LEU A 24 -23.52 7.94 16.42
CA LEU A 24 -22.80 9.08 16.99
C LEU A 24 -22.71 10.24 16.00
N LEU A 25 -22.47 9.96 14.72
CA LEU A 25 -22.43 10.97 13.67
C LEU A 25 -23.81 11.60 13.42
N PHE A 26 -24.87 10.80 13.44
CA PHE A 26 -26.25 11.27 13.27
C PHE A 26 -26.77 12.02 14.50
N ARG A 27 -26.39 11.61 15.71
CA ARG A 27 -26.81 12.24 16.97
C ARG A 27 -25.97 13.46 17.33
N ALA A 28 -24.72 13.51 16.87
CA ALA A 28 -23.84 14.66 17.02
C ALA A 28 -23.90 15.55 15.76
N GLY A 29 -24.98 16.33 15.63
CA GLY A 29 -24.99 17.53 14.78
C GLY A 29 -24.07 18.66 15.30
N GLY A 30 -22.99 18.31 16.02
CA GLY A 30 -22.07 19.20 16.72
C GLY A 30 -21.26 18.44 17.77
N LEU A 31 -19.96 18.74 17.88
CA LEU A 31 -19.06 18.16 18.88
C LEU A 31 -19.56 18.48 20.31
N PRO A 32 -19.91 17.50 21.16
CA PRO A 32 -20.21 17.79 22.55
C PRO A 32 -18.90 18.13 23.29
N GLU A 33 -18.82 19.30 23.92
CA GLU A 33 -17.68 19.74 24.78
C GLU A 33 -17.38 18.78 25.94
N ARG A 34 -18.24 17.77 26.18
CA ARG A 34 -18.02 16.70 27.14
C ARG A 34 -18.35 15.37 26.49
N LEU A 35 -17.31 14.63 26.10
CA LEU A 35 -17.50 13.24 25.71
C LEU A 35 -18.00 12.44 26.92
N PRO A 36 -19.20 11.84 26.86
CA PRO A 36 -19.73 11.05 27.97
C PRO A 36 -18.87 9.80 28.19
N THR A 37 -18.70 9.39 29.45
CA THR A 37 -17.92 8.22 29.87
C THR A 37 -18.35 6.93 29.16
N SER A 38 -19.62 6.83 28.77
CA SER A 38 -20.15 5.73 27.96
C SER A 38 -19.49 5.60 26.58
N TYR A 39 -19.04 6.71 26.00
CA TYR A 39 -18.31 6.74 24.72
C TYR A 39 -16.89 6.18 24.88
N LEU A 40 -16.21 6.54 25.97
CA LEU A 40 -14.87 6.01 26.25
C LEU A 40 -14.94 4.49 26.51
N LEU A 41 -15.99 4.03 27.19
CA LEU A 41 -16.23 2.60 27.41
C LEU A 41 -16.51 1.85 26.11
N SER A 42 -17.28 2.43 25.18
CA SER A 42 -17.57 1.79 23.90
C SER A 42 -16.35 1.71 22.98
N VAL A 43 -15.53 2.77 22.94
CA VAL A 43 -14.25 2.79 22.22
C VAL A 43 -13.27 1.79 22.84
N ALA A 44 -13.15 1.76 24.17
CA ALA A 44 -12.29 0.81 24.87
C ALA A 44 -12.73 -0.64 24.65
N ALA A 45 -14.03 -0.92 24.68
CA ALA A 45 -14.58 -2.24 24.38
C ALA A 45 -14.31 -2.66 22.93
N SER A 46 -14.48 -1.75 21.97
CA SER A 46 -14.21 -2.01 20.55
C SER A 46 -12.73 -2.28 20.29
N LEU A 47 -11.84 -1.49 20.90
CA LEU A 47 -10.39 -1.71 20.82
C LEU A 47 -10.00 -3.03 21.48
N GLY A 48 -10.61 -3.38 22.62
CA GLY A 48 -10.42 -4.66 23.30
C GLY A 48 -10.82 -5.85 22.44
N ILE A 49 -11.95 -5.77 21.73
CA ILE A 49 -12.40 -6.82 20.80
C ILE A 49 -11.44 -6.95 19.60
N LEU A 50 -10.97 -5.83 19.03
CA LEU A 50 -9.99 -5.85 17.93
C LEU A 50 -8.64 -6.43 18.36
N LEU A 51 -8.14 -6.04 19.53
CA LEU A 51 -6.86 -6.53 20.06
C LEU A 51 -6.94 -8.00 20.46
N SER A 52 -8.04 -8.43 21.09
CA SER A 52 -8.25 -9.85 21.42
C SER A 52 -8.38 -10.71 20.16
N GLY A 53 -9.08 -10.23 19.13
CA GLY A 53 -9.12 -10.88 17.82
C GLY A 53 -7.74 -11.05 17.21
N ARG A 54 -6.88 -10.02 17.27
CA ARG A 54 -5.48 -10.10 16.81
C ARG A 54 -4.62 -11.04 17.66
N LEU A 55 -4.79 -11.05 18.97
CA LEU A 55 -4.00 -11.88 19.87
C LEU A 55 -4.31 -13.37 19.66
N LEU A 56 -5.59 -13.72 19.49
CA LEU A 56 -6.03 -15.09 19.22
C LEU A 56 -5.58 -15.57 17.84
N LEU A 57 -5.54 -14.68 16.84
CA LEU A 57 -5.04 -15.01 15.50
C LEU A 57 -3.50 -15.16 15.47
N GLY A 58 -2.78 -14.35 16.26
CA GLY A 58 -1.33 -14.46 16.40
C GLY A 58 -0.88 -15.70 17.17
N ARG A 59 -1.61 -16.07 18.24
CA ARG A 59 -1.26 -17.23 19.07
C ARG A 59 -1.54 -18.58 18.39
N ALA A 60 -2.44 -18.62 17.41
CA ALA A 60 -2.65 -19.79 16.56
C ALA A 60 -1.60 -19.94 15.43
N GLY A 61 -0.71 -18.95 15.25
CA GLY A 61 0.35 -18.95 14.24
C GLY A 61 1.75 -19.31 14.76
N ASP A 62 1.93 -19.48 16.07
CA ASP A 62 3.26 -19.56 16.69
C ASP A 62 3.98 -20.91 16.47
N ASP A 63 3.28 -21.98 16.09
CA ASP A 63 3.93 -23.25 15.73
C ASP A 63 4.44 -23.30 14.28
N ARG A 64 4.14 -22.28 13.46
CA ARG A 64 4.67 -22.16 12.11
C ARG A 64 4.78 -20.69 11.71
N THR A 65 5.83 -20.02 12.16
CA THR A 65 6.70 -19.13 11.36
C THR A 65 7.36 -18.10 12.27
N GLY A 66 8.66 -18.27 12.47
CA GLY A 66 9.50 -17.08 12.61
C GLY A 66 9.29 -16.18 11.40
N ARG A 67 9.24 -14.87 11.66
CA ARG A 67 9.16 -13.76 10.69
C ARG A 67 7.82 -13.56 9.98
N ALA A 68 7.28 -12.38 10.25
CA ALA A 68 6.39 -11.58 9.42
C ALA A 68 6.46 -11.90 7.90
N GLY A 69 5.32 -12.31 7.34
CA GLY A 69 5.09 -12.42 5.91
C GLY A 69 3.69 -12.98 5.69
N LEU A 70 2.88 -12.28 4.90
CA LEU A 70 1.51 -12.68 4.57
C LEU A 70 1.41 -14.15 4.12
N PRO A 71 0.26 -14.83 4.32
CA PRO A 71 0.01 -16.12 3.70
C PRO A 71 -0.03 -15.94 2.19
N GLY A 72 1.08 -16.25 1.52
CA GLY A 72 1.14 -16.36 0.08
C GLY A 72 0.17 -17.44 -0.40
N PRO A 73 -0.51 -17.26 -1.53
CA PRO A 73 -1.32 -18.33 -2.12
C PRO A 73 -0.46 -19.58 -2.33
N PRO A 74 -1.06 -20.79 -2.35
CA PRO A 74 -0.31 -22.02 -2.62
C PRO A 74 0.54 -21.81 -3.87
N GLN A 75 1.86 -22.01 -3.75
CA GLN A 75 2.80 -21.95 -4.87
C GLN A 75 2.44 -23.07 -5.85
N ARG A 76 1.42 -22.83 -6.69
CA ARG A 76 1.36 -23.44 -8.00
C ARG A 76 2.59 -22.92 -8.70
N ARG A 77 3.55 -23.80 -9.02
CA ARG A 77 4.59 -23.45 -10.00
C ARG A 77 3.85 -22.86 -11.21
N PRO A 78 4.10 -21.59 -11.56
CA PRO A 78 3.55 -21.03 -12.78
C PRO A 78 3.91 -21.97 -13.92
N GLU A 79 2.96 -22.29 -14.81
CA GLU A 79 3.33 -23.04 -16.00
C GLU A 79 4.41 -22.25 -16.74
N PRO A 80 5.47 -22.93 -17.23
CA PRO A 80 6.58 -22.25 -17.89
C PRO A 80 6.04 -21.43 -19.06
N SER A 81 6.46 -20.17 -19.12
CA SER A 81 6.07 -19.26 -20.18
C SER A 81 6.52 -19.80 -21.53
N THR A 82 5.84 -19.40 -22.61
CA THR A 82 6.21 -19.81 -23.98
C THR A 82 7.67 -19.50 -24.30
N LEU A 83 8.23 -18.42 -23.73
CA LEU A 83 9.64 -18.04 -23.90
C LEU A 83 10.59 -19.03 -23.21
N GLU A 84 10.27 -19.46 -21.99
CA GLU A 84 11.06 -20.49 -21.29
C GLU A 84 10.97 -21.84 -21.99
N ARG A 85 9.80 -22.20 -22.57
CA ARG A 85 9.66 -23.41 -23.41
C ARG A 85 10.51 -23.36 -24.68
N LEU A 86 10.73 -22.16 -25.21
CA LEU A 86 11.60 -21.92 -26.38
C LEU A 86 13.08 -21.78 -26.00
N GLY A 87 13.43 -21.90 -24.70
CA GLY A 87 14.81 -21.86 -24.22
C GLY A 87 15.41 -20.46 -24.10
N TYR A 88 14.60 -19.41 -24.17
CA TYR A 88 15.07 -18.06 -23.87
C TYR A 88 15.40 -17.95 -22.38
N ARG A 89 16.68 -17.66 -22.07
CA ARG A 89 17.15 -17.38 -20.71
C ARG A 89 17.33 -15.87 -20.57
N VAL A 90 16.61 -15.26 -19.64
CA VAL A 90 16.77 -13.84 -19.30
C VAL A 90 18.18 -13.66 -18.72
N PRO A 91 19.05 -12.81 -19.33
CA PRO A 91 20.33 -12.45 -18.73
C PRO A 91 20.10 -11.78 -17.37
N PRO A 92 20.98 -11.95 -16.38
CA PRO A 92 20.87 -11.20 -15.14
C PRO A 92 20.86 -9.71 -15.45
N ASP A 93 19.84 -9.00 -14.97
CA ASP A 93 19.79 -7.54 -15.04
C ASP A 93 21.05 -7.01 -14.34
N SER A 94 21.86 -6.25 -15.08
CA SER A 94 23.14 -5.71 -14.62
C SER A 94 23.00 -4.57 -13.60
N SER A 95 21.95 -4.59 -12.79
CA SER A 95 21.74 -3.68 -11.67
C SER A 95 22.24 -4.29 -10.37
N ASP A 96 23.49 -4.74 -10.38
CA ASP A 96 24.31 -4.74 -9.17
C ASP A 96 24.72 -3.28 -8.91
N PRO A 97 24.54 -2.72 -7.69
CA PRO A 97 25.13 -1.44 -7.35
C PRO A 97 26.63 -1.66 -7.09
N ALA A 98 27.39 -1.84 -8.18
CA ALA A 98 28.82 -1.68 -8.15
C ALA A 98 29.11 -0.19 -7.99
N ASP A 99 29.88 0.14 -6.96
CA ASP A 99 30.44 1.45 -6.66
C ASP A 99 30.88 2.19 -7.93
N GLY A 100 30.05 3.14 -8.36
CA GLY A 100 30.32 4.05 -9.46
C GLY A 100 30.25 5.47 -8.93
N ALA A 101 31.35 5.93 -8.36
CA ALA A 101 31.58 7.33 -8.06
C ALA A 101 31.44 8.16 -9.35
N ASP A 102 30.50 9.09 -9.32
CA ASP A 102 30.59 10.44 -9.89
C ASP A 102 31.35 10.61 -11.21
N GLU A 103 30.68 10.33 -12.32
CA GLU A 103 30.81 11.18 -13.52
C GLU A 103 29.41 11.40 -14.12
N ARG A 104 28.62 12.25 -13.44
CA ARG A 104 27.58 13.05 -14.12
C ARG A 104 28.28 13.98 -15.10
N SER A 105 28.68 13.43 -16.24
CA SER A 105 29.15 14.18 -17.39
C SER A 105 27.96 14.98 -17.92
N GLY A 106 27.97 16.26 -17.58
CA GLY A 106 27.02 17.25 -18.05
C GLY A 106 26.99 17.30 -19.56
N GLY A 107 25.95 16.71 -20.15
CA GLY A 107 25.44 17.19 -21.41
C GLY A 107 24.65 18.45 -21.12
N ASP A 108 25.27 19.60 -21.37
CA ASP A 108 24.68 20.94 -21.35
C ASP A 108 23.66 21.09 -22.49
N ARG A 109 22.69 20.17 -22.56
CA ARG A 109 21.55 20.25 -23.45
C ARG A 109 20.46 20.92 -22.64
N ALA A 110 20.09 22.14 -23.04
CA ALA A 110 19.15 22.99 -22.31
C ALA A 110 17.88 22.20 -21.93
N ALA A 111 17.69 21.98 -20.63
CA ALA A 111 16.47 21.36 -20.12
C ALA A 111 15.29 22.28 -20.39
N VAL A 112 14.22 21.76 -20.99
CA VAL A 112 13.00 22.52 -21.28
C VAL A 112 12.08 22.44 -20.06
N ALA A 113 11.69 23.59 -19.52
CA ALA A 113 10.73 23.65 -18.43
C ALA A 113 9.30 23.55 -18.98
N CYS A 114 8.48 22.71 -18.37
CA CYS A 114 7.07 22.59 -18.71
C CYS A 114 6.32 23.86 -18.30
N PRO A 115 5.55 24.51 -19.19
CA PRO A 115 4.79 25.71 -18.85
C PRO A 115 3.65 25.44 -17.87
N ASP A 116 3.12 24.22 -17.86
CA ASP A 116 1.93 23.88 -17.07
C ASP A 116 2.26 23.46 -15.63
N CYS A 117 3.36 22.73 -15.42
CA CYS A 117 3.72 22.22 -14.09
C CYS A 117 5.13 22.59 -13.62
N GLY A 118 5.93 23.28 -14.44
CA GLY A 118 7.29 23.70 -14.07
C GLY A 118 8.34 22.58 -14.03
N ALA A 119 7.97 21.34 -14.36
CA ALA A 119 8.91 20.23 -14.41
C ALA A 119 9.98 20.44 -15.48
N ARG A 120 11.25 20.15 -15.17
CA ARG A 120 12.35 20.15 -16.14
C ARG A 120 12.36 18.83 -16.90
N ASN A 121 12.36 18.92 -18.22
CA ASN A 121 12.43 17.78 -19.13
C ASN A 121 13.72 17.86 -19.94
N GLU A 122 14.29 16.71 -20.28
CA GLU A 122 15.41 16.65 -21.21
C GLU A 122 14.98 17.16 -22.60
N PRO A 123 15.91 17.75 -23.36
CA PRO A 123 15.63 18.17 -24.73
C PRO A 123 15.35 16.96 -25.63
N GLY A 124 14.40 17.11 -26.55
CA GLY A 124 13.93 16.06 -27.46
C GLY A 124 12.67 15.32 -27.00
N PHE A 125 12.04 15.76 -25.91
CA PHE A 125 10.72 15.29 -25.50
C PHE A 125 9.64 16.20 -26.08
N ASP A 126 8.67 15.61 -26.78
CA ASP A 126 7.49 16.34 -27.28
C ASP A 126 6.47 16.63 -26.15
N TYR A 127 6.51 15.84 -25.07
CA TYR A 127 5.57 15.91 -23.96
C TYR A 127 6.26 15.88 -22.59
N CYS A 128 5.67 16.55 -21.62
CA CYS A 128 6.15 16.62 -20.25
C CYS A 128 6.03 15.27 -19.55
N ARG A 129 7.13 14.78 -18.97
CA ARG A 129 7.17 13.51 -18.22
C ARG A 129 6.33 13.49 -16.95
N ASN A 130 5.93 14.66 -16.45
CA ASN A 130 5.18 14.80 -15.19
C ASN A 130 3.67 14.96 -15.42
N CYS A 131 3.24 15.77 -16.39
CA CYS A 131 1.82 16.09 -16.61
C CYS A 131 1.31 15.80 -18.03
N SER A 132 2.16 15.26 -18.91
CA SER A 132 1.85 14.94 -20.31
C SER A 132 1.42 16.13 -21.18
N ALA A 133 1.58 17.37 -20.70
CA ALA A 133 1.41 18.57 -21.52
C ALA A 133 2.46 18.63 -22.64
N GLN A 134 2.08 19.18 -23.80
CA GLN A 134 3.01 19.35 -24.92
C GLN A 134 4.10 20.36 -24.55
N LEU A 135 5.36 20.03 -24.84
CA LEU A 135 6.49 20.92 -24.58
C LEU A 135 6.73 21.85 -25.78
N PRO A 136 7.25 23.07 -25.54
CA PRO A 136 7.67 23.95 -26.62
C PRO A 136 8.83 23.33 -27.41
N ASP A 137 8.83 23.50 -28.73
CA ASP A 137 9.92 23.04 -29.59
C ASP A 137 11.26 23.65 -29.14
N PRO A 138 12.30 22.83 -28.91
CA PRO A 138 13.65 23.33 -28.67
C PRO A 138 14.23 23.77 -30.01
N GLY A 139 13.97 25.03 -30.39
CA GLY A 139 14.50 25.66 -31.61
C GLY A 139 16.02 25.68 -31.69
#